data_AF-A0A7H8QVC2-F1
#
_entry.id   AF-A0A7H8QVC2-F1
#
_cell.length_a   1.000
_cell.length_b   1.000
_cell.length_c   1.000
_cell.angle_alpha   90.00
_cell.angle_beta   90.00
_cell.angle_gamma   90.00
#
_symmetry.space_group_name_H-M   'P 1'
#
loop_
_entity.id
_entity.type
_entity.pdbx_description
1 polymer ?
#
loop_
_entity_poly.entity_id
_entity_poly.type
_entity_poly.pdbx_seq_one_letter_code
_entity_poly.pdbx_strand_id
1 'polypeptide(L)'
;MAGRFILALVGLATSTGCFIADWNETHIYNPNWAPHAKFHNGQTMSMGALLGITTLYFLYGPPASSSLPVSQQRSALWTAAWIASLYWTTQFSALFYPGSLAVDPEFGEGQPQVYLVSGFLSMTIVGLWLERKRLQNVAKERVE
;
A
#
# COMPACT_ATOMS: atom_id res chain seq x y z
N MET A 1 6.31 4.27 -17.95
CA MET A 1 5.05 3.80 -17.33
C MET A 1 5.24 2.55 -16.48
N ALA A 2 6.31 1.75 -16.66
CA ALA A 2 6.56 0.56 -15.84
C ALA A 2 6.53 0.84 -14.32
N GLY A 3 7.17 1.93 -13.87
CA GLY A 3 7.14 2.30 -12.45
C GLY A 3 5.74 2.65 -11.94
N ARG A 4 4.98 3.42 -12.72
CA ARG A 4 3.56 3.73 -12.42
C ARG A 4 2.71 2.46 -12.33
N PHE A 5 2.92 1.49 -13.24
CA PHE A 5 2.20 0.21 -13.20
C PHE A 5 2.53 -0.60 -11.95
N ILE A 6 3.80 -0.69 -11.55
CA ILE A 6 4.20 -1.37 -10.31
C ILE A 6 3.52 -0.74 -9.09
N LEU A 7 3.53 0.60 -9.00
CA LEU A 7 2.84 1.31 -7.91
C LEU A 7 1.32 1.09 -7.95
N ALA A 8 0.73 0.95 -9.14
CA ALA A 8 -0.68 0.63 -9.29
C ALA A 8 -1.00 -0.76 -8.74
N LEU A 9 -0.13 -1.75 -8.98
CA LEU A 9 -0.29 -3.09 -8.40
C LEU A 9 -0.21 -3.04 -6.88
N VAL A 10 0.70 -2.25 -6.30
CA VAL A 10 0.74 -2.04 -4.85
C VAL A 10 -0.55 -1.40 -4.36
N GLY A 11 -1.04 -0.36 -5.03
CA GLY A 11 -2.31 0.30 -4.67
C GLY A 11 -3.50 -0.65 -4.72
N LEU A 12 -3.61 -1.48 -5.76
CA LEU A 12 -4.68 -2.48 -5.89
C LEU A 12 -4.60 -3.59 -4.84
N ALA A 13 -3.39 -4.07 -4.57
CA ALA A 13 -3.17 -5.07 -3.51
C ALA A 13 -3.47 -4.47 -2.14
N THR A 14 -3.12 -3.21 -1.90
CA THR A 14 -3.44 -2.51 -0.64
C THR A 14 -4.94 -2.30 -0.48
N SER A 15 -5.66 -1.97 -1.56
CA SER A 15 -7.10 -1.70 -1.47
C SER A 15 -7.97 -2.94 -1.27
N THR A 16 -7.51 -4.11 -1.74
CA THR A 16 -8.30 -5.35 -1.72
C THR A 16 -7.71 -6.43 -0.80
N GLY A 17 -6.41 -6.38 -0.52
CA GLY A 17 -5.69 -7.43 0.19
C GLY A 17 -6.24 -7.72 1.58
N CYS A 18 -6.58 -6.69 2.36
CA CYS A 18 -7.18 -6.86 3.69
C CYS A 18 -8.56 -7.52 3.63
N PHE A 19 -9.37 -7.21 2.61
CA PHE A 19 -10.65 -7.89 2.43
C PHE A 19 -10.47 -9.35 2.05
N ILE A 20 -9.46 -9.66 1.24
CA ILE A 20 -9.15 -11.05 0.87
C ILE A 20 -8.62 -11.83 2.09
N ALA A 21 -7.75 -11.22 2.89
CA ALA A 21 -7.10 -11.85 4.02
C ALA A 21 -7.99 -11.94 5.27
N ASP A 22 -8.86 -10.96 5.50
CA ASP A 22 -9.51 -10.79 6.81
C ASP A 22 -11.02 -11.06 6.77
N TRP A 23 -11.63 -11.20 5.58
CA TRP A 23 -13.07 -11.49 5.44
C TRP A 23 -13.37 -12.99 5.51
N ASN A 24 -12.99 -13.63 6.62
CA ASN A 24 -13.18 -15.06 6.83
C ASN A 24 -13.20 -15.44 8.33
N GLU A 25 -13.32 -16.74 8.60
CA GLU A 25 -13.43 -17.34 9.95
C GLU A 25 -12.19 -17.21 10.82
N THR A 26 -11.02 -16.93 10.23
CA THR A 26 -9.78 -16.71 11.00
C THR A 26 -9.68 -15.28 11.53
N HIS A 27 -10.45 -14.34 10.97
CA HIS A 27 -10.40 -12.91 11.29
C HIS A 27 -11.80 -12.36 11.65
N ILE A 28 -12.48 -11.62 10.75
CA ILE A 28 -13.68 -10.85 11.10
C ILE A 28 -14.83 -11.72 11.65
N TYR A 29 -14.91 -12.99 11.23
CA TYR A 29 -15.91 -13.93 11.71
C TYR A 29 -15.45 -14.80 12.88
N ASN A 30 -14.17 -14.74 13.26
CA ASN A 30 -13.60 -15.54 14.34
C ASN A 30 -14.38 -15.34 15.66
N PRO A 31 -15.02 -16.37 16.24
CA PRO A 31 -15.78 -16.23 17.49
C PRO A 31 -14.89 -15.96 18.71
N ASN A 32 -13.59 -16.29 18.64
CA ASN A 32 -12.63 -16.10 19.73
C ASN A 32 -12.10 -14.66 19.81
N TRP A 33 -12.24 -13.87 18.74
CA TRP A 33 -11.88 -12.45 18.76
C TRP A 33 -12.86 -11.63 19.58
N ALA A 34 -12.34 -10.87 20.54
CA ALA A 34 -13.12 -9.88 21.26
C ALA A 34 -13.76 -8.87 20.29
N PRO A 35 -14.95 -8.32 20.59
CA PRO A 35 -15.62 -7.36 19.70
C PRO A 35 -14.75 -6.17 19.27
N HIS A 36 -13.86 -5.71 20.15
CA HIS A 36 -12.96 -4.59 19.86
C HIS A 36 -11.84 -4.94 18.85
N ALA A 37 -11.36 -6.19 18.84
CA ALA A 37 -10.41 -6.66 17.83
C ALA A 37 -11.06 -6.65 16.44
N LYS A 38 -12.32 -7.10 16.34
CA LYS A 38 -13.11 -7.03 15.10
C LYS A 38 -13.34 -5.59 14.61
N PHE A 39 -13.56 -4.65 15.53
CA PHE A 39 -13.65 -3.23 15.20
C PHE A 39 -12.35 -2.72 14.57
N HIS A 40 -11.19 -3.00 15.19
CA HIS A 40 -9.89 -2.61 14.64
C HIS A 40 -9.53 -3.34 13.34
N ASN A 41 -9.98 -4.59 13.16
CA ASN A 41 -9.88 -5.29 11.89
C ASN A 41 -10.70 -4.58 10.79
N GLY A 42 -11.97 -4.28 11.04
CA GLY A 42 -12.79 -3.50 10.10
C GLY A 42 -12.19 -2.11 9.79
N GLN A 43 -11.57 -1.47 10.78
CA GLN A 43 -10.82 -0.22 10.61
C GLN A 43 -9.62 -0.39 9.67
N THR A 44 -8.80 -1.42 9.85
CA THR A 44 -7.61 -1.66 9.00
C THR A 44 -8.00 -2.07 7.58
N MET A 45 -9.04 -2.88 7.41
CA MET A 45 -9.59 -3.20 6.09
C MET A 45 -10.05 -1.95 5.33
N SER A 46 -10.81 -1.08 6.00
CA SER A 46 -11.27 0.19 5.43
C SER A 46 -10.10 1.14 5.14
N MET A 47 -9.10 1.17 6.01
CA MET A 47 -7.88 1.95 5.81
C MET A 47 -7.11 1.48 4.57
N GLY A 48 -6.93 0.16 4.39
CA GLY A 48 -6.30 -0.41 3.20
C GLY A 48 -7.01 -0.01 1.92
N ALA A 49 -8.34 -0.16 1.88
CA ALA A 49 -9.20 0.28 0.77
C ALA A 49 -8.96 1.75 0.40
N LEU A 50 -9.05 2.66 1.38
CA LEU A 50 -8.90 4.09 1.15
C LEU A 50 -7.47 4.46 0.72
N LEU A 51 -6.43 3.89 1.34
CA LEU A 51 -5.03 4.16 0.98
C LEU A 51 -4.73 3.67 -0.44
N GLY A 52 -5.20 2.48 -0.81
CA GLY A 52 -4.99 1.92 -2.15
C GLY A 52 -5.73 2.72 -3.23
N ILE A 53 -7.00 3.08 -3.00
CA ILE A 53 -7.76 3.95 -3.92
C ILE A 53 -7.08 5.33 -4.05
N THR A 54 -6.65 5.91 -2.94
CA THR A 54 -5.97 7.22 -2.96
C THR A 54 -4.64 7.14 -3.72
N THR A 55 -3.89 6.05 -3.57
CA THR A 55 -2.69 5.78 -4.37
C THR A 55 -3.01 5.79 -5.87
N LEU A 56 -4.05 5.06 -6.29
CA LEU A 56 -4.47 5.01 -7.69
C LEU A 56 -4.94 6.39 -8.20
N TYR A 57 -5.63 7.17 -7.38
CA TYR A 57 -6.03 8.55 -7.70
C TYR A 57 -4.81 9.45 -7.98
N PHE A 58 -3.74 9.36 -7.18
CA PHE A 58 -2.52 10.13 -7.44
C PHE A 58 -1.68 9.61 -8.61
N LEU A 59 -1.87 8.37 -9.05
CA LEU A 59 -1.16 7.79 -10.21
C LEU A 59 -1.88 7.99 -11.55
N TYR A 60 -3.22 8.04 -11.54
CA TYR A 60 -4.04 8.05 -12.75
C TYR A 60 -5.11 9.15 -12.79
N GLY A 61 -5.40 9.81 -11.67
CA GLY A 61 -6.37 10.88 -11.58
C GLY A 61 -5.81 12.25 -12.00
N PRO A 62 -6.57 13.33 -11.73
CA PRO A 62 -6.19 14.71 -12.06
C PRO A 62 -4.76 15.10 -11.63
N PRO A 63 -4.25 14.72 -10.42
CA PRO A 63 -2.89 15.05 -10.01
C PRO A 63 -1.78 14.48 -10.92
N ALA A 64 -2.08 13.42 -11.69
CA ALA A 64 -1.13 12.74 -12.57
C ALA A 64 -1.22 13.19 -14.04
N SER A 65 -2.06 14.19 -14.35
CA SER A 65 -2.32 14.64 -15.72
C SER A 65 -1.03 15.06 -16.44
N SER A 66 -0.89 14.64 -17.69
CA SER A 66 0.24 14.99 -18.56
C SER A 66 0.27 16.47 -18.95
N SER A 67 -0.88 17.16 -18.83
CA SER A 67 -1.01 18.60 -19.04
C SER A 67 -0.38 19.43 -17.92
N LEU A 68 -0.17 18.85 -16.73
CA LEU A 68 0.45 19.55 -15.61
C LEU A 68 1.97 19.66 -15.78
N PRO A 69 2.60 20.67 -15.16
CA PRO A 69 4.05 20.78 -15.08
C PRO A 69 4.69 19.50 -14.51
N VAL A 70 5.88 19.14 -15.00
CA VAL A 70 6.58 17.93 -14.54
C VAL A 70 6.87 17.97 -13.03
N SER A 71 7.07 19.16 -12.45
CA SER A 71 7.20 19.33 -11.00
C SER A 71 5.96 18.85 -10.24
N GLN A 72 4.76 19.17 -10.71
CA GLN A 72 3.50 18.73 -10.09
C GLN A 72 3.29 17.22 -10.27
N GLN A 73 3.59 16.69 -11.46
CA GLN A 73 3.54 15.23 -11.69
C GLN A 73 4.50 14.47 -10.77
N ARG A 74 5.69 15.04 -10.49
CA ARG A 74 6.65 14.48 -9.53
C ARG A 74 6.11 14.53 -8.10
N SER A 75 5.49 15.62 -7.69
CA SER A 75 4.84 15.71 -6.37
C SER A 75 3.73 14.67 -6.23
N ALA A 76 2.87 14.51 -7.24
CA ALA A 76 1.83 13.48 -7.22
C ALA A 76 2.40 12.06 -7.12
N LEU A 77 3.48 11.76 -7.86
CA LEU A 77 4.18 10.47 -7.77
C LEU A 77 4.73 10.21 -6.35
N TRP A 78 5.36 11.21 -5.73
CA TRP A 78 5.87 11.08 -4.36
C TRP A 78 4.75 10.86 -3.35
N THR A 79 3.65 11.61 -3.47
CA THR A 79 2.46 11.43 -2.63
C THR A 79 1.88 10.03 -2.79
N ALA A 80 1.76 9.52 -4.02
CA ALA A 80 1.29 8.16 -4.27
C ALA A 80 2.19 7.12 -3.60
N ALA A 81 3.51 7.22 -3.77
CA ALA A 81 4.46 6.28 -3.17
C ALA A 81 4.44 6.34 -1.64
N TRP A 82 4.31 7.54 -1.06
CA TRP A 82 4.17 7.71 0.39
C TRP A 82 2.92 7.00 0.90
N ILE A 83 1.75 7.31 0.33
CA ILE A 83 0.46 6.72 0.73
C ILE A 83 0.48 5.19 0.56
N ALA A 84 1.02 4.70 -0.55
CA ALA A 84 1.15 3.26 -0.81
C ALA A 84 2.01 2.55 0.25
N SER A 85 3.04 3.24 0.78
CA SER A 85 3.93 2.67 1.79
C SER A 85 3.35 2.65 3.20
N LEU A 86 2.36 3.50 3.51
CA LEU A 86 1.87 3.69 4.89
C LEU A 86 1.31 2.39 5.47
N TYR A 87 0.44 1.69 4.73
CA TYR A 87 -0.20 0.47 5.21
C TYR A 87 0.83 -0.61 5.57
N TRP A 88 1.75 -0.89 4.66
CA TRP A 88 2.80 -1.90 4.84
C TRP A 88 3.80 -1.51 5.94
N THR A 89 4.09 -0.21 6.08
CA THR A 89 4.93 0.29 7.17
C THR A 89 4.27 0.09 8.53
N THR A 90 2.98 0.41 8.64
CA THR A 90 2.22 0.19 9.88
C THR A 90 2.00 -1.29 10.19
N GLN A 91 1.86 -2.13 9.17
CA GLN A 91 1.78 -3.58 9.35
C GLN A 91 3.12 -4.17 9.81
N PHE A 92 4.25 -3.65 9.31
CA PHE A 92 5.56 -4.03 9.82
C PHE A 92 5.74 -3.61 11.28
N SER A 93 5.39 -2.37 11.61
CA SER A 93 5.52 -1.87 12.98
C SER A 93 4.61 -2.61 13.97
N ALA A 94 3.50 -3.17 13.48
CA ALA A 94 2.57 -3.96 14.29
C ALA A 94 3.26 -5.12 15.04
N LEU A 95 4.28 -5.73 14.43
CA LEU A 95 5.04 -6.87 14.97
C LEU A 95 5.83 -6.55 16.25
N PHE A 96 6.01 -5.28 16.56
CA PHE A 96 6.84 -4.82 17.69
C PHE A 96 6.01 -4.36 18.90
N TYR A 97 4.68 -4.35 18.81
CA TYR A 97 3.86 -3.97 19.96
C TYR A 97 3.73 -5.12 20.97
N PRO A 98 3.73 -4.83 22.28
CA PRO A 98 3.62 -5.87 23.30
C PRO A 98 2.38 -6.74 23.12
N GLY A 99 2.57 -8.05 23.04
CA GLY A 99 1.49 -9.03 22.91
C GLY A 99 0.89 -9.16 21.49
N SER A 100 1.41 -8.46 20.48
CA SER A 100 0.96 -8.65 19.10
C SER A 100 1.47 -9.98 18.54
N LEU A 101 0.61 -10.72 17.85
CA LEU A 101 0.99 -11.88 17.04
C LEU A 101 0.59 -11.64 15.59
N ALA A 102 1.41 -12.17 14.68
CA ALA A 102 1.12 -12.15 13.25
C ALA A 102 0.02 -13.15 12.87
N VAL A 103 -0.10 -14.24 13.62
CA VAL A 103 -1.09 -15.30 13.44
C VAL A 103 -1.57 -15.69 14.82
N ASP A 104 -2.87 -15.88 15.00
CA ASP A 104 -3.38 -16.41 16.26
C ASP A 104 -2.86 -17.83 16.48
N PRO A 105 -2.52 -18.23 17.73
CA PRO A 105 -1.95 -19.55 18.00
C PRO A 105 -2.79 -20.73 17.50
N GLU A 106 -4.11 -20.54 17.35
CA GLU A 106 -5.02 -21.56 16.82
C GLU A 106 -4.84 -21.83 15.31
N PHE A 107 -4.21 -20.93 14.56
CA PHE A 107 -3.98 -21.05 13.11
C PHE A 107 -2.50 -21.24 12.74
N GLY A 108 -1.61 -21.29 13.73
CA GLY A 108 -0.19 -21.62 13.55
C GLY A 108 0.76 -20.62 14.21
N GLU A 109 2.01 -20.65 13.76
CA GLU A 109 3.10 -19.84 14.30
C GLU A 109 3.85 -19.10 13.19
N GLY A 110 4.62 -18.08 13.57
CA GLY A 110 5.50 -17.33 12.67
C GLY A 110 4.94 -15.98 12.23
N GLN A 111 5.58 -15.37 11.22
CA GLN A 111 5.29 -14.01 10.75
C GLN A 111 5.22 -13.94 9.21
N PRO A 112 4.29 -14.66 8.57
CA PRO A 112 4.20 -14.71 7.10
C PRO A 112 4.01 -13.33 6.45
N GLN A 113 3.44 -12.36 7.18
CA GLN A 113 3.23 -10.98 6.73
C GLN A 113 4.53 -10.26 6.40
N VAL A 114 5.67 -10.66 6.99
CA VAL A 114 6.98 -10.02 6.72
C VAL A 114 7.36 -10.14 5.25
N TYR A 115 7.03 -11.26 4.58
CA TYR A 115 7.31 -11.44 3.16
C TYR A 115 6.47 -10.51 2.29
N LEU A 116 5.18 -10.36 2.60
CA LEU A 116 4.28 -9.45 1.89
C LEU A 116 4.72 -7.99 2.06
N VAL A 117 4.97 -7.58 3.31
CA VAL A 117 5.49 -6.25 3.65
C VAL A 117 6.77 -5.96 2.87
N SER A 118 7.74 -6.87 2.92
CA SER A 118 9.03 -6.70 2.23
C SER A 118 8.84 -6.59 0.72
N GLY A 119 7.97 -7.42 0.14
CA GLY A 119 7.64 -7.40 -1.28
C GLY A 119 7.02 -6.08 -1.72
N PHE A 120 5.95 -5.64 -1.06
CA PHE A 120 5.24 -4.41 -1.45
C PHE A 120 6.03 -3.13 -1.18
N LEU A 121 6.82 -3.07 -0.11
CA LEU A 121 7.74 -1.95 0.11
C LEU A 121 8.84 -1.91 -0.96
N SER A 122 9.41 -3.07 -1.32
CA SER A 122 10.40 -3.17 -2.41
C SER A 122 9.80 -2.74 -3.75
N MET A 123 8.60 -3.21 -4.08
CA MET A 123 7.86 -2.78 -5.27
C MET A 123 7.60 -1.28 -5.28
N THR A 124 7.27 -0.69 -4.12
CA THR A 124 7.06 0.76 -4.00
C THR A 124 8.34 1.53 -4.31
N ILE A 125 9.47 1.11 -3.75
CA ILE A 125 10.78 1.74 -4.02
C ILE A 125 11.15 1.63 -5.49
N VAL A 126 11.04 0.43 -6.07
CA VAL A 126 11.38 0.18 -7.49
C VAL A 126 10.45 0.96 -8.42
N GLY A 127 9.15 0.95 -8.14
CA GLY A 127 8.14 1.66 -8.92
C GLY A 127 8.37 3.17 -8.92
N LEU A 128 8.64 3.74 -7.74
CA LEU A 128 8.99 5.15 -7.59
C LEU A 128 10.27 5.50 -8.35
N TRP A 129 11.33 4.69 -8.21
CA TRP A 129 12.60 4.92 -8.88
C TRP A 129 12.46 4.93 -10.42
N LEU A 130 11.78 3.93 -10.98
CA LEU A 130 11.54 3.83 -12.43
C LEU A 130 10.71 5.00 -12.97
N GLU A 131 9.63 5.37 -12.29
CA GLU A 131 8.75 6.43 -12.77
C GLU A 131 9.37 7.82 -12.58
N ARG A 132 10.16 8.02 -11.53
CA ARG A 132 10.96 9.23 -11.34
C ARG A 132 11.97 9.41 -12.47
N LYS A 133 12.69 8.34 -12.86
CA LYS A 133 13.65 8.38 -13.97
C LYS A 133 12.96 8.75 -15.28
N ARG A 134 11.76 8.21 -15.54
CA ARG A 134 10.96 8.59 -16.71
C ARG A 134 10.59 10.08 -16.71
N LEU A 135 10.07 10.60 -15.60
CA LEU A 135 9.70 12.02 -15.49
C LEU A 135 10.91 12.95 -15.66
N GLN A 136 12.10 12.53 -15.20
CA GLN A 136 13.34 13.29 -15.43
C GLN A 136 13.70 13.37 -16.92
N ASN A 137 13.53 12.29 -17.68
CA ASN A 137 13.79 12.31 -19.12
C ASN A 137 12.81 13.24 -19.84
N VAL A 138 11.51 13.16 -19.53
CA VAL A 138 10.49 14.07 -20.07
C VAL A 138 10.78 15.53 -19.75
N ALA A 139 11.34 15.82 -18.57
CA ALA A 139 11.73 17.19 -18.23
C ALA A 139 12.87 17.71 -19.11
N LYS A 140 13.85 16.86 -19.47
CA LYS A 140 14.97 17.24 -20.34
C LYS A 140 14.49 17.54 -21.76
N GLU A 141 13.66 16.66 -22.30
CA GLU A 141 13.06 16.78 -23.65
C GLU A 141 12.18 18.02 -23.83
N ARG A 142 11.73 18.66 -22.74
CA ARG A 142 10.91 19.90 -22.81
C ARG A 142 11.73 21.19 -22.71
N VAL A 143 13.02 21.08 -22.38
CA VAL A 143 13.94 22.21 -22.25
C VAL A 143 14.82 22.34 -23.50
N GLU A 144 15.02 21.24 -24.22
CA GLU A 144 15.56 21.18 -25.59
C GLU A 144 14.49 21.54 -26.64
#